data_AF-A0A3A5JJI0-F1
#
_entry.id   AF-A0A3A5JJI0-F1
#
_cell.length_a   1.000
_cell.length_b   1.000
_cell.length_c   1.000
_cell.angle_alpha   90.00
_cell.angle_beta   90.00
_cell.angle_gamma   90.00
#
_symmetry.space_group_name_H-M   'P 1'
#
loop_
_entity.id
_entity.type
_entity.pdbx_description
1 polymer ?
#
loop_
_entity_poly.entity_id
_entity_poly.type
_entity_poly.pdbx_seq_one_letter_code
_entity_poly.pdbx_strand_id
1 'polypeptide(L)'
;MTNRDAPLLVPDFFAEQIKELCSLHDHVTHVIADLEIPAETFSDKYPHPSKADFEFESVVLMFLYQYVHGFDQSELYRRLAGTAYVHIRFDLPRPPTQQAISYIWRNRLSLADRRTIKATARAIREIATEHGIVSSSEPRLHPDEVDAAEITDDHIMDAVEAARDRGLNEFDSKRASNATFEDLVFFERQGYLNLADRGTTTCSKGSTKRFERISNREKTPHGDTHLRTMKKVAAPSEQTTLNDYEDSQRPTDWGRIRDEVLNPFHRGVETILEEVRKNNGIREPVIAAIDITPWTVFTSPYKNDEDIARDDEPVVVNGEERFPREEYPEMIHGLTEKHKHGYEMATITIIGEDTPIVLGVEPVRRESSWETGEVGDTSQARLVDRLLEQAEQHVDIHKLFCDRGFDTNGVRDIINRHDTTYLIPKRRYKSEIEDIDKLEHESITGAGVVRNIPHGHDGCVHLGSIMYVPSTVEEEAYAVFTTNRDVPVEQVKGFVDQYDQRWQIENEYKTIKKYFLPTVGSMDYRIRFLYFVIGVVMYNVWRLTNLLFRKAVDVHLGERPPIPAGEFIEILAFCIVPGD
;
A
#
# COMPACT_ATOMS: atom_id res chain seq x y z
N MET A 1 -58.38 14.50 6.29
CA MET A 1 -57.86 14.47 4.90
C MET A 1 -57.15 15.78 4.63
N THR A 2 -55.84 15.80 4.85
CA THR A 2 -54.96 16.94 4.55
C THR A 2 -53.99 16.47 3.48
N ASN A 3 -54.08 17.12 2.32
CA ASN A 3 -53.37 16.84 1.08
C ASN A 3 -51.86 16.76 1.34
N ARG A 4 -51.24 15.59 1.17
CA ARG A 4 -49.82 15.34 1.53
C ARG A 4 -48.86 15.18 0.34
N ASP A 5 -49.35 15.34 -0.90
CA ASP A 5 -48.53 15.25 -2.11
C ASP A 5 -48.80 16.43 -3.06
N ALA A 6 -48.63 17.66 -2.57
CA ALA A 6 -48.35 18.76 -3.50
C ALA A 6 -46.86 18.66 -3.88
N PRO A 7 -46.49 18.58 -5.18
CA PRO A 7 -45.10 18.62 -5.58
C PRO A 7 -44.50 19.93 -5.04
N LEU A 8 -43.48 19.80 -4.17
CA LEU A 8 -42.69 20.94 -3.73
C LEU A 8 -42.00 21.49 -4.97
N LEU A 9 -42.52 22.62 -5.47
CA LEU A 9 -41.94 23.35 -6.58
C LEU A 9 -40.56 23.86 -6.13
N VAL A 10 -39.54 23.50 -6.89
CA VAL A 10 -38.24 24.17 -6.82
C VAL A 10 -38.47 25.61 -7.29
N PRO A 11 -37.94 26.63 -6.58
CA PRO A 11 -38.03 28.01 -7.06
C PRO A 11 -37.50 28.10 -8.50
N ASP A 12 -38.29 28.67 -9.42
CA ASP A 12 -37.99 28.70 -10.87
C ASP A 12 -36.58 29.21 -11.20
N PHE A 13 -36.03 30.10 -10.35
CA PHE A 13 -34.67 30.62 -10.47
C PHE A 13 -33.58 29.53 -10.39
N PHE A 14 -33.72 28.53 -9.51
CA PHE A 14 -32.72 27.47 -9.39
C PHE A 14 -32.72 26.57 -10.64
N ALA A 15 -33.88 26.32 -11.24
CA ALA A 15 -33.96 25.38 -12.37
C ALA A 15 -33.18 25.88 -13.60
N GLU A 16 -33.27 27.18 -13.93
CA GLU A 16 -32.52 27.75 -15.04
C GLU A 16 -31.03 27.86 -14.73
N GLN A 17 -30.66 28.26 -13.51
CA GLN A 17 -29.27 28.30 -13.07
C GLN A 17 -28.62 26.90 -13.10
N ILE A 18 -29.31 25.87 -12.62
CA ILE A 18 -28.79 24.50 -12.62
C ILE A 18 -28.53 24.02 -14.06
N LYS A 19 -29.41 24.32 -15.02
CA LYS A 19 -29.19 23.97 -16.43
C LYS A 19 -27.96 24.66 -17.00
N GLU A 20 -27.81 25.95 -16.72
CA GLU A 20 -26.63 26.72 -17.17
C GLU A 20 -25.34 26.14 -16.56
N LEU A 21 -25.31 25.90 -15.26
CA LEU A 21 -24.17 25.29 -14.57
C LEU A 21 -23.87 23.87 -15.08
N CYS A 22 -24.91 23.07 -15.37
CA CYS A 22 -24.71 21.75 -15.98
C CYS A 22 -24.13 21.85 -17.40
N SER A 23 -24.38 22.93 -18.14
CA SER A 23 -23.73 23.12 -19.44
C SER A 23 -22.26 23.58 -19.34
N LEU A 24 -21.87 24.16 -18.20
CA LEU A 24 -20.55 24.73 -17.96
C LEU A 24 -19.59 23.78 -17.23
N HIS A 25 -20.13 22.86 -16.43
CA HIS A 25 -19.36 21.97 -15.58
C HIS A 25 -19.60 20.50 -15.95
N ASP A 26 -18.54 19.71 -15.91
CA ASP A 26 -18.53 18.27 -16.17
C ASP A 26 -18.72 17.42 -14.90
N HIS A 27 -18.85 18.07 -13.73
CA HIS A 27 -19.01 17.38 -12.44
C HIS A 27 -19.99 18.09 -11.50
N VAL A 28 -20.85 17.32 -10.82
CA VAL A 28 -21.97 17.86 -10.02
C VAL A 28 -21.54 18.63 -8.77
N THR A 29 -20.38 18.33 -8.19
CA THR A 29 -19.85 19.12 -7.08
C THR A 29 -19.50 20.56 -7.49
N HIS A 30 -19.17 20.81 -8.76
CA HIS A 30 -19.01 22.18 -9.28
C HIS A 30 -20.37 22.85 -9.49
N VAL A 31 -21.35 22.13 -10.02
CA VAL A 31 -22.73 22.62 -10.12
C VAL A 31 -23.29 23.02 -8.75
N ILE A 32 -22.98 22.24 -7.70
CA ILE A 32 -23.41 22.55 -6.32
C ILE A 32 -22.61 23.73 -5.76
N ALA A 33 -21.29 23.77 -5.94
CA ALA A 33 -20.44 24.82 -5.38
C ALA A 33 -20.70 26.21 -6.01
N ASP A 34 -21.01 26.25 -7.30
CA ASP A 34 -21.26 27.48 -8.05
C ASP A 34 -22.76 27.86 -8.06
N LEU A 35 -23.59 27.13 -7.31
CA LEU A 35 -25.01 27.45 -7.14
C LEU A 35 -25.16 28.70 -6.27
N GLU A 36 -25.60 29.81 -6.86
CA GLU A 36 -25.91 31.01 -6.09
C GLU A 36 -27.19 30.79 -5.26
N ILE A 37 -27.04 30.73 -3.95
CA ILE A 37 -28.15 30.57 -3.01
C ILE A 37 -28.50 31.96 -2.45
N PRO A 38 -29.66 32.55 -2.80
CA PRO A 38 -30.06 33.83 -2.21
C PRO A 38 -30.11 33.74 -0.69
N ALA A 39 -29.58 34.75 0.02
CA ALA A 39 -29.41 34.73 1.48
C ALA A 39 -30.72 34.50 2.27
N GLU A 40 -31.88 34.80 1.68
CA GLU A 40 -33.20 34.61 2.30
C GLU A 40 -33.79 33.20 2.09
N THR A 41 -33.11 32.35 1.31
CA THR A 41 -33.63 31.02 0.92
C THR A 41 -33.66 30.04 2.09
N PHE A 42 -32.65 30.10 2.96
CA PHE A 42 -32.51 29.21 4.11
C PHE A 42 -32.30 30.02 5.38
N SER A 43 -32.84 29.53 6.50
CA SER A 43 -32.73 30.23 7.78
C SER A 43 -31.93 29.41 8.80
N ASP A 44 -30.73 29.87 9.15
CA ASP A 44 -29.93 29.24 10.20
C ASP A 44 -30.65 29.37 11.55
N LYS A 45 -31.04 28.23 12.13
CA LYS A 45 -31.65 28.15 13.46
C LYS A 45 -30.62 28.02 14.57
N TYR A 46 -29.33 28.12 14.26
CA TYR A 46 -28.30 28.04 15.27
C TYR A 46 -28.34 29.24 16.21
N PRO A 47 -28.33 29.04 17.55
CA PRO A 47 -28.47 30.13 18.51
C PRO A 47 -27.33 31.15 18.45
N HIS A 48 -26.14 30.74 18.01
CA HIS A 48 -24.93 31.57 18.00
C HIS A 48 -24.13 31.35 16.69
N PRO A 49 -24.57 31.93 15.56
CA PRO A 49 -23.92 31.70 14.25
C PRO A 49 -22.42 31.99 14.24
N SER A 50 -21.97 33.04 14.95
CA SER A 50 -20.56 33.42 15.08
C SER A 50 -19.67 32.46 15.88
N LYS A 51 -20.25 31.40 16.47
CA LYS A 51 -19.53 30.35 17.21
C LYS A 51 -19.68 28.97 16.56
N ALA A 52 -20.27 28.90 15.37
CA ALA A 52 -20.45 27.64 14.69
C ALA A 52 -19.13 27.14 14.09
N ASP A 53 -18.86 25.84 14.21
CA ASP A 53 -17.68 25.20 13.60
C ASP A 53 -17.72 25.21 12.05
N PHE A 54 -18.90 25.45 11.47
CA PHE A 54 -19.13 25.41 10.02
C PHE A 54 -20.06 26.58 9.62
N GLU A 55 -19.69 27.29 8.55
CA GLU A 55 -20.54 28.32 7.95
C GLU A 55 -21.84 27.71 7.42
N PHE A 56 -22.93 28.49 7.46
CA PHE A 56 -24.26 27.95 7.18
C PHE A 56 -24.46 27.60 5.71
N GLU A 57 -23.86 28.37 4.80
CA GLU A 57 -23.89 28.10 3.37
C GLU A 57 -23.18 26.78 3.04
N SER A 58 -21.97 26.56 3.56
CA SER A 58 -21.22 25.31 3.47
C SER A 58 -22.03 24.10 3.96
N VAL A 59 -22.81 24.29 5.05
CA VAL A 59 -23.74 23.27 5.55
C VAL A 59 -24.84 22.95 4.54
N VAL A 60 -25.41 23.96 3.88
CA VAL A 60 -26.44 23.76 2.86
C VAL A 60 -25.87 23.01 1.65
N LEU A 61 -24.70 23.43 1.14
CA LEU A 61 -24.01 22.77 0.02
C LEU A 61 -23.71 21.30 0.34
N MET A 62 -23.20 21.02 1.55
CA MET A 62 -22.96 19.66 2.04
C MET A 62 -24.23 18.79 2.01
N PHE A 63 -25.38 19.32 2.42
CA PHE A 63 -26.64 18.55 2.37
C PHE A 63 -27.24 18.48 0.96
N LEU A 64 -27.05 19.48 0.10
CA LEU A 64 -27.39 19.36 -1.31
C LEU A 64 -26.61 18.21 -1.94
N TYR A 65 -25.29 18.15 -1.73
CA TYR A 65 -24.45 17.03 -2.13
C TYR A 65 -24.98 15.69 -1.61
N GLN A 66 -25.28 15.60 -0.30
CA GLN A 66 -25.89 14.38 0.27
C GLN A 66 -27.13 13.92 -0.51
N TYR A 67 -28.08 14.83 -0.75
CA TYR A 67 -29.37 14.47 -1.32
C TYR A 67 -29.38 14.33 -2.85
N VAL A 68 -28.45 14.99 -3.55
CA VAL A 68 -28.24 14.80 -5.00
C VAL A 68 -27.82 13.37 -5.28
N HIS A 69 -26.93 12.82 -4.45
CA HIS A 69 -26.43 11.45 -4.58
C HIS A 69 -27.23 10.39 -3.82
N GLY A 70 -28.21 10.81 -3.00
CA GLY A 70 -29.04 9.88 -2.23
C GLY A 70 -28.33 9.23 -1.04
N PHE A 71 -27.26 9.85 -0.54
CA PHE A 71 -26.47 9.35 0.56
C PHE A 71 -27.20 9.37 1.91
N ASP A 72 -26.90 8.39 2.76
CA ASP A 72 -27.21 8.48 4.17
C ASP A 72 -26.16 9.35 4.91
N GLN A 73 -26.36 9.59 6.22
CA GLN A 73 -25.43 10.43 7.00
C GLN A 73 -24.05 9.79 7.17
N SER A 74 -23.96 8.46 7.13
CA SER A 74 -22.72 7.70 7.30
C SER A 74 -21.86 7.80 6.04
N GLU A 75 -22.49 7.73 4.88
CA GLU A 75 -21.86 7.89 3.58
C GLU A 75 -21.37 9.32 3.37
N LEU A 76 -22.19 10.32 3.68
CA LEU A 76 -21.77 11.73 3.67
C LEU A 76 -20.52 11.95 4.53
N TYR A 77 -20.51 11.40 5.76
CA TYR A 77 -19.34 11.49 6.65
C TYR A 77 -18.08 10.89 6.01
N ARG A 78 -18.20 9.68 5.46
CA ARG A 78 -17.07 8.99 4.82
C ARG A 78 -16.51 9.76 3.63
N ARG A 79 -17.37 10.34 2.78
CA ARG A 79 -16.95 11.14 1.63
C ARG A 79 -16.22 12.42 2.03
N LEU A 80 -16.72 13.11 3.05
CA LEU A 80 -16.06 14.32 3.54
C LEU A 80 -14.70 13.98 4.18
N ALA A 81 -14.58 12.83 4.87
CA ALA A 81 -13.37 12.39 5.55
C ALA A 81 -12.32 11.75 4.61
N GLY A 82 -12.76 11.03 3.57
CA GLY A 82 -11.89 10.29 2.66
C GLY A 82 -11.43 11.10 1.45
N THR A 83 -12.23 12.10 1.02
CA THR A 83 -12.00 12.80 -0.23
C THR A 83 -11.79 14.30 0.04
N ALA A 84 -10.53 14.73 0.12
CA ALA A 84 -10.16 16.09 0.53
C ALA A 84 -10.82 17.18 -0.33
N TYR A 85 -11.02 16.94 -1.63
CA TYR A 85 -11.59 17.95 -2.52
C TYR A 85 -13.05 18.28 -2.19
N VAL A 86 -13.84 17.38 -1.59
CA VAL A 86 -15.28 17.61 -1.36
C VAL A 86 -15.50 18.64 -0.25
N HIS A 87 -14.82 18.48 0.89
CA HIS A 87 -14.98 19.42 1.99
C HIS A 87 -14.27 20.76 1.71
N ILE A 88 -13.15 20.74 0.98
CA ILE A 88 -12.51 21.97 0.47
C ILE A 88 -13.43 22.72 -0.51
N ARG A 89 -14.09 22.00 -1.44
CA ARG A 89 -14.95 22.60 -2.46
C ARG A 89 -16.21 23.26 -1.89
N PHE A 90 -16.70 22.78 -0.76
CA PHE A 90 -17.83 23.39 -0.05
C PHE A 90 -17.39 24.34 1.07
N ASP A 91 -16.12 24.74 1.10
CA ASP A 91 -15.54 25.65 2.09
C ASP A 91 -15.78 25.20 3.53
N LEU A 92 -15.69 23.90 3.78
CA LEU A 92 -15.70 23.32 5.12
C LEU A 92 -14.25 23.31 5.64
N PRO A 93 -13.94 23.94 6.78
CA PRO A 93 -12.57 24.01 7.32
C PRO A 93 -11.98 22.63 7.70
N ARG A 94 -12.85 21.62 7.86
CA ARG A 94 -12.52 20.21 8.13
C ARG A 94 -13.75 19.33 7.88
N PRO A 95 -13.60 18.01 7.70
CA PRO A 95 -14.75 17.10 7.65
C PRO A 95 -15.55 17.10 8.97
N PRO A 96 -16.88 17.36 8.94
CA PRO A 96 -17.74 17.23 10.11
C PRO A 96 -17.80 15.78 10.59
N THR A 97 -17.89 15.55 11.90
CA THR A 97 -18.13 14.19 12.42
C THR A 97 -19.56 13.74 12.14
N GLN A 98 -19.80 12.43 12.13
CA GLN A 98 -21.16 11.89 11.96
C GLN A 98 -22.15 12.44 12.99
N GLN A 99 -21.72 12.64 14.25
CA GLN A 99 -22.57 13.27 15.27
C GLN A 99 -22.89 14.73 14.93
N ALA A 100 -21.91 15.48 14.41
CA ALA A 100 -22.10 16.87 13.98
C ALA A 100 -23.09 16.95 12.81
N ILE A 101 -22.95 16.11 11.78
CA ILE A 101 -23.90 16.03 10.65
C ILE A 101 -25.33 15.81 11.16
N SER A 102 -25.51 14.84 12.05
CA SER A 102 -26.82 14.51 12.60
C SER A 102 -27.41 15.67 13.43
N TYR A 103 -26.58 16.35 14.22
CA TYR A 103 -26.98 17.51 15.01
C TYR A 103 -27.37 18.70 14.13
N ILE A 104 -26.54 19.02 13.13
CA ILE A 104 -26.77 20.14 12.21
C ILE A 104 -28.10 19.93 11.46
N TRP A 105 -28.31 18.74 10.89
CA TRP A 105 -29.54 18.41 10.18
C TRP A 105 -30.78 18.58 11.08
N ARG A 106 -30.69 18.17 12.35
CA ARG A 106 -31.83 18.19 13.29
C ARG A 106 -32.08 19.55 13.95
N ASN A 107 -31.07 20.38 14.12
CA ASN A 107 -31.16 21.57 14.98
C ASN A 107 -30.83 22.90 14.28
N ARG A 108 -29.97 22.92 13.25
CA ARG A 108 -29.67 24.15 12.49
C ARG A 108 -30.65 24.41 11.36
N LEU A 109 -31.19 23.35 10.75
CA LEU A 109 -32.13 23.46 9.62
C LEU A 109 -33.58 23.31 10.09
N SER A 110 -34.48 24.21 9.67
CA SER A 110 -35.91 24.09 9.91
C SER A 110 -36.55 22.99 9.05
N LEU A 111 -37.79 22.60 9.36
CA LEU A 111 -38.52 21.65 8.53
C LEU A 111 -38.73 22.16 7.09
N ALA A 112 -38.87 23.48 6.91
CA ALA A 112 -38.97 24.09 5.59
C ALA A 112 -37.65 23.96 4.83
N ASP A 113 -36.52 24.32 5.45
CA ASP A 113 -35.19 24.23 4.84
C ASP A 113 -34.87 22.80 4.39
N ARG A 114 -35.14 21.80 5.24
CA ARG A 114 -34.93 20.38 4.91
C ARG A 114 -35.76 19.92 3.71
N ARG A 115 -36.97 20.46 3.54
CA ARG A 115 -37.82 20.15 2.39
C ARG A 115 -37.31 20.82 1.13
N THR A 116 -36.90 22.08 1.23
CA THR A 116 -36.32 22.84 0.13
C THR A 116 -35.01 22.21 -0.35
N ILE A 117 -34.07 21.87 0.56
CA ILE A 117 -32.82 21.17 0.23
C ILE A 117 -33.10 19.88 -0.56
N LYS A 118 -34.05 19.06 -0.09
CA LYS A 118 -34.42 17.82 -0.79
C LYS A 118 -35.05 18.05 -2.16
N ALA A 119 -35.86 19.10 -2.30
CA ALA A 119 -36.48 19.45 -3.57
C ALA A 119 -35.43 19.98 -4.56
N THR A 120 -34.57 20.90 -4.14
CA THR A 120 -33.46 21.44 -4.93
C THR A 120 -32.50 20.33 -5.35
N ALA A 121 -32.09 19.46 -4.42
CA ALA A 121 -31.22 18.33 -4.72
C ALA A 121 -31.84 17.36 -5.74
N ARG A 122 -33.16 17.15 -5.69
CA ARG A 122 -33.87 16.35 -6.70
C ARG A 122 -33.79 17.00 -8.08
N ALA A 123 -34.03 18.30 -8.19
CA ALA A 123 -33.93 19.00 -9.47
C ALA A 123 -32.50 19.02 -10.01
N ILE A 124 -31.49 19.25 -9.15
CA ILE A 124 -30.08 19.14 -9.54
C ILE A 124 -29.82 17.75 -10.11
N ARG A 125 -30.25 16.69 -9.41
CA ARG A 125 -30.06 15.32 -9.87
C ARG A 125 -30.74 15.06 -11.22
N GLU A 126 -32.00 15.47 -11.38
CA GLU A 126 -32.76 15.29 -12.63
C GLU A 126 -32.05 15.98 -13.81
N ILE A 127 -31.73 17.26 -13.68
CA ILE A 127 -31.09 18.05 -14.74
C ILE A 127 -29.66 17.56 -15.03
N ALA A 128 -28.88 17.27 -14.00
CA ALA A 128 -27.50 16.81 -14.16
C ALA A 128 -27.42 15.37 -14.72
N THR A 129 -28.45 14.55 -14.52
CA THR A 129 -28.56 13.23 -15.19
C THR A 129 -28.81 13.41 -16.68
N GLU A 130 -29.69 14.34 -17.08
CA GLU A 130 -29.93 14.65 -18.51
C GLU A 130 -28.67 15.13 -19.24
N HIS A 131 -27.75 15.79 -18.52
CA HIS A 131 -26.48 16.28 -19.05
C HIS A 131 -25.32 15.29 -18.88
N GLY A 132 -25.54 14.10 -18.31
CA GLY A 132 -24.50 13.08 -18.10
C GLY A 132 -23.46 13.43 -17.02
N ILE A 133 -23.75 14.40 -16.15
CA ILE A 133 -22.85 14.93 -15.09
C ILE A 133 -23.02 14.17 -13.78
N VAL A 134 -24.25 13.74 -13.51
CA VAL A 134 -24.54 12.81 -12.42
C VAL A 134 -24.71 11.44 -13.03
N SER A 135 -23.67 10.63 -12.91
CA SER A 135 -23.85 9.20 -13.06
C SER A 135 -24.55 8.64 -11.82
N SER A 136 -25.43 7.66 -11.99
CA SER A 136 -25.92 6.82 -10.88
C SER A 136 -24.81 6.00 -10.20
N SER A 137 -23.56 6.13 -10.67
CA SER A 137 -22.36 5.41 -10.25
C SER A 137 -21.32 6.26 -9.49
N GLU A 138 -21.73 7.18 -8.61
CA GLU A 138 -20.78 7.65 -7.60
C GLU A 138 -20.42 6.47 -6.65
N PRO A 139 -19.14 6.31 -6.25
CA PRO A 139 -18.60 5.05 -5.69
C PRO A 139 -19.40 4.49 -4.50
N ARG A 140 -19.93 3.27 -4.56
CA ARG A 140 -20.43 2.64 -3.33
C ARG A 140 -19.22 2.18 -2.51
N LEU A 141 -19.04 2.72 -1.31
CA LEU A 141 -17.84 2.50 -0.51
C LEU A 141 -17.72 1.08 0.07
N HIS A 142 -18.79 0.26 -0.02
CA HIS A 142 -18.78 -1.13 0.39
C HIS A 142 -19.25 -2.07 -0.74
N PRO A 143 -18.46 -3.11 -1.08
CA PRO A 143 -18.87 -4.18 -2.00
C PRO A 143 -20.22 -4.80 -1.62
N ASP A 144 -20.50 -4.88 -0.31
CA ASP A 144 -21.74 -5.46 0.26
C ASP A 144 -23.01 -4.64 -0.02
N GLU A 145 -22.86 -3.40 -0.51
CA GLU A 145 -23.97 -2.51 -0.90
C GLU A 145 -24.20 -2.49 -2.42
N VAL A 146 -23.44 -3.29 -3.18
CA VAL A 146 -23.68 -3.54 -4.60
C VAL A 146 -24.79 -4.58 -4.73
N ASP A 147 -25.74 -4.35 -5.62
CA ASP A 147 -26.81 -5.32 -5.85
C ASP A 147 -26.18 -6.57 -6.47
N ALA A 148 -26.19 -7.70 -5.76
CA ALA A 148 -25.55 -8.96 -6.16
C ALA A 148 -26.06 -9.50 -7.51
N ALA A 149 -27.12 -8.91 -8.08
CA ALA A 149 -27.63 -9.23 -9.41
C ALA A 149 -26.78 -8.67 -10.57
N GLU A 150 -25.93 -7.65 -10.35
CA GLU A 150 -25.08 -7.03 -11.40
C GLU A 150 -23.64 -7.57 -11.43
N ILE A 151 -23.19 -8.23 -10.36
CA ILE A 151 -21.87 -8.87 -10.25
C ILE A 151 -22.05 -10.38 -10.26
N THR A 152 -21.45 -11.07 -11.24
CA THR A 152 -21.42 -12.53 -11.28
C THR A 152 -20.12 -13.08 -10.68
N ASP A 153 -20.19 -14.28 -10.09
CA ASP A 153 -19.00 -15.02 -9.66
C ASP A 153 -18.02 -15.24 -10.83
N ASP A 154 -18.54 -15.37 -12.07
CA ASP A 154 -17.72 -15.51 -13.28
C ASP A 154 -16.78 -14.31 -13.49
N HIS A 155 -17.24 -13.07 -13.29
CA HIS A 155 -16.38 -11.89 -13.42
C HIS A 155 -15.25 -11.88 -12.38
N ILE A 156 -15.50 -12.38 -11.17
CA ILE A 156 -14.50 -12.49 -10.12
C ILE A 156 -13.48 -13.56 -10.53
N MET A 157 -13.95 -14.74 -10.94
CA MET A 157 -13.09 -15.86 -11.34
C MET A 157 -12.23 -15.51 -12.55
N ASP A 158 -12.80 -14.90 -13.59
CA ASP A 158 -12.08 -14.44 -14.79
C ASP A 158 -10.98 -13.44 -14.44
N ALA A 159 -11.26 -12.48 -13.55
CA ALA A 159 -10.27 -11.49 -13.12
C ALA A 159 -9.12 -12.13 -12.33
N VAL A 160 -9.43 -13.11 -11.48
CA VAL A 160 -8.42 -13.82 -10.69
C VAL A 160 -7.56 -14.70 -11.59
N GLU A 161 -8.16 -15.43 -12.53
CA GLU A 161 -7.46 -16.26 -13.53
C GLU A 161 -6.52 -15.43 -14.40
N ALA A 162 -7.03 -14.35 -14.98
CA ALA A 162 -6.26 -13.45 -15.82
C ALA A 162 -5.05 -12.88 -15.06
N ALA A 163 -5.25 -12.41 -13.83
CA ALA A 163 -4.17 -11.85 -13.02
C ALA A 163 -3.14 -12.92 -12.59
N ARG A 164 -3.61 -14.10 -12.18
CA ARG A 164 -2.77 -15.25 -11.78
C ARG A 164 -1.80 -15.62 -12.89
N ASP A 165 -2.31 -15.72 -14.12
CA ASP A 165 -1.53 -16.14 -15.28
C ASP A 165 -0.46 -15.12 -15.65
N ARG A 166 -0.65 -13.83 -15.35
CA ARG A 166 0.37 -12.81 -15.53
C ARG A 166 1.47 -12.86 -14.48
N GLY A 167 1.13 -13.12 -13.22
CA GLY A 167 2.09 -13.03 -12.12
C GLY A 167 2.86 -14.31 -11.82
N LEU A 168 2.23 -15.49 -11.97
CA LEU A 168 2.78 -16.75 -11.46
C LEU A 168 3.39 -17.67 -12.52
N ASN A 169 3.06 -17.48 -13.81
CA ASN A 169 3.54 -18.36 -14.87
C ASN A 169 5.06 -18.27 -15.11
N GLU A 170 5.71 -17.20 -14.66
CA GLU A 170 7.15 -16.99 -14.83
C GLU A 170 8.02 -17.85 -13.93
N PHE A 171 7.45 -18.45 -12.89
CA PHE A 171 8.19 -19.32 -11.96
C PHE A 171 8.25 -20.77 -12.47
N ASP A 172 9.20 -21.04 -13.35
CA ASP A 172 9.49 -22.39 -13.88
C ASP A 172 10.42 -23.19 -12.94
N SER A 173 9.97 -24.38 -12.54
CA SER A 173 10.73 -25.32 -11.72
C SER A 173 11.75 -26.17 -12.49
N LYS A 174 11.78 -26.01 -13.83
CA LYS A 174 12.63 -26.74 -14.78
C LYS A 174 12.53 -28.26 -14.58
N ARG A 175 11.37 -28.76 -14.14
CA ARG A 175 11.12 -30.19 -13.91
C ARG A 175 11.08 -30.95 -15.24
N ALA A 176 11.36 -32.23 -15.19
CA ALA A 176 11.40 -33.05 -16.40
C ALA A 176 10.03 -33.08 -17.08
N SER A 177 10.00 -33.22 -18.41
CA SER A 177 8.77 -33.21 -19.21
C SER A 177 7.77 -34.32 -18.85
N ASN A 178 8.20 -35.34 -18.12
CA ASN A 178 7.35 -36.39 -17.57
C ASN A 178 6.82 -36.09 -16.16
N ALA A 179 6.91 -34.85 -15.69
CA ALA A 179 6.40 -34.43 -14.39
C ALA A 179 4.88 -34.64 -14.30
N THR A 180 4.43 -35.20 -13.18
CA THR A 180 3.01 -35.53 -12.95
C THR A 180 2.11 -34.31 -12.69
N PHE A 181 2.71 -33.21 -12.25
CA PHE A 181 1.98 -31.99 -11.88
C PHE A 181 2.63 -30.83 -12.60
N GLU A 182 1.84 -29.88 -13.10
CA GLU A 182 2.30 -28.58 -13.58
C GLU A 182 2.83 -27.70 -12.43
N ASP A 183 3.57 -26.65 -12.76
CA ASP A 183 4.18 -25.76 -11.77
C ASP A 183 3.14 -24.95 -10.99
N LEU A 184 2.06 -24.55 -11.65
CA LEU A 184 0.98 -23.78 -11.03
C LEU A 184 0.38 -24.47 -9.80
N VAL A 185 0.29 -25.80 -9.81
CA VAL A 185 -0.22 -26.61 -8.68
C VAL A 185 0.59 -26.38 -7.40
N PHE A 186 1.89 -26.10 -7.54
CA PHE A 186 2.75 -25.81 -6.40
C PHE A 186 2.50 -24.39 -5.87
N PHE A 187 2.16 -23.43 -6.72
CA PHE A 187 1.78 -22.08 -6.27
C PHE A 187 0.37 -22.03 -5.66
N GLU A 188 -0.61 -22.76 -6.19
CA GLU A 188 -1.93 -22.95 -5.56
C GLU A 188 -1.78 -23.53 -4.15
N ARG A 189 -0.95 -24.57 -4.01
CA ARG A 189 -0.65 -25.14 -2.70
C ARG A 189 0.08 -24.16 -1.79
N GLN A 190 0.95 -23.30 -2.34
CA GLN A 190 1.58 -22.25 -1.57
C GLN A 190 0.53 -21.25 -1.06
N GLY A 191 -0.46 -20.89 -1.87
CA GLY A 191 -1.60 -20.07 -1.45
C GLY A 191 -2.38 -20.73 -0.31
N TYR A 192 -2.62 -22.04 -0.39
CA TYR A 192 -3.20 -22.79 0.73
C TYR A 192 -2.37 -22.73 2.01
N LEU A 193 -1.04 -22.89 1.92
CA LEU A 193 -0.14 -22.82 3.06
C LEU A 193 -0.20 -21.46 3.75
N ASN A 194 -0.33 -20.39 2.96
CA ASN A 194 -0.50 -19.03 3.47
C ASN A 194 -1.82 -18.90 4.24
N LEU A 195 -2.95 -19.33 3.67
CA LEU A 195 -4.26 -19.30 4.33
C LEU A 195 -4.31 -20.15 5.61
N ALA A 196 -3.69 -21.33 5.58
CA ALA A 196 -3.72 -22.26 6.71
C ALA A 196 -2.78 -21.86 7.84
N ASP A 197 -1.95 -20.82 7.64
CA ASP A 197 -0.85 -20.42 8.51
C ASP A 197 0.10 -21.60 8.81
N ARG A 198 0.55 -22.29 7.75
CA ARG A 198 1.40 -23.49 7.85
C ARG A 198 2.56 -23.43 6.85
N GLY A 199 3.72 -23.96 7.26
CA GLY A 199 4.92 -24.01 6.41
C GLY A 199 5.09 -25.32 5.64
N THR A 200 4.37 -26.37 6.04
CA THR A 200 4.33 -27.66 5.36
C THR A 200 2.96 -28.32 5.56
N THR A 201 2.62 -29.25 4.68
CA THR A 201 1.44 -30.14 4.83
C THR A 201 1.84 -31.60 5.09
N THR A 202 3.11 -31.84 5.47
CA THR A 202 3.63 -33.18 5.71
C THR A 202 2.93 -33.86 6.88
N CYS A 203 2.94 -35.20 6.86
CA CYS A 203 2.39 -36.07 7.90
C CYS A 203 2.99 -35.82 9.29
N SER A 204 2.53 -34.83 10.04
CA SER A 204 2.58 -34.96 11.51
C SER A 204 1.47 -35.92 11.92
N LYS A 205 1.72 -36.78 12.92
CA LYS A 205 0.72 -37.73 13.47
C LYS A 205 -0.60 -37.00 13.72
N GLY A 206 -1.57 -37.12 12.82
CA GLY A 206 -2.92 -36.55 12.92
C GLY A 206 -3.32 -35.43 11.94
N SER A 207 -2.44 -34.86 11.09
CA SER A 207 -2.79 -33.67 10.27
C SER A 207 -2.80 -33.85 8.74
N THR A 208 -2.69 -35.07 8.23
CA THR A 208 -2.64 -35.33 6.79
C THR A 208 -3.98 -35.23 6.06
N LYS A 209 -3.89 -34.74 4.81
CA LYS A 209 -4.95 -34.58 3.80
C LYS A 209 -5.75 -33.28 3.82
N ARG A 210 -5.40 -32.21 4.54
CA ARG A 210 -6.29 -31.03 4.55
C ARG A 210 -6.36 -30.32 3.19
N PHE A 211 -5.23 -30.05 2.53
CA PHE A 211 -5.21 -29.52 1.15
C PHE A 211 -5.86 -30.47 0.15
N GLU A 212 -5.51 -31.75 0.19
CA GLU A 212 -6.11 -32.80 -0.66
C GLU A 212 -7.63 -32.95 -0.45
N ARG A 213 -8.15 -32.73 0.77
CA ARG A 213 -9.58 -32.85 1.08
C ARG A 213 -10.44 -31.69 0.55
N ILE A 214 -9.84 -30.52 0.34
CA ILE A 214 -10.56 -29.29 -0.01
C ILE A 214 -10.18 -28.76 -1.39
N SER A 215 -9.11 -29.28 -1.99
CA SER A 215 -8.79 -29.04 -3.38
C SER A 215 -9.75 -29.82 -4.26
N ASN A 216 -10.17 -29.21 -5.36
CA ASN A 216 -10.98 -29.87 -6.39
C ASN A 216 -10.15 -30.77 -7.33
N ARG A 217 -8.83 -30.89 -7.12
CA ARG A 217 -7.94 -31.73 -7.94
C ARG A 217 -8.05 -33.21 -7.57
N GLU A 218 -8.03 -34.09 -8.58
CA GLU A 218 -7.99 -35.55 -8.38
C GLU A 218 -6.76 -35.99 -7.56
N LYS A 219 -5.62 -35.33 -7.80
CA LYS A 219 -4.36 -35.56 -7.07
C LYS A 219 -3.66 -34.24 -6.78
N THR A 220 -2.99 -34.18 -5.63
CA THR A 220 -2.17 -33.04 -5.22
C THR A 220 -0.75 -33.51 -4.87
N PRO A 221 0.28 -32.64 -5.03
CA PRO A 221 1.65 -33.01 -4.69
C PRO A 221 1.81 -33.31 -3.19
N HIS A 222 2.72 -34.23 -2.82
CA HIS A 222 3.07 -34.47 -1.41
C HIS A 222 3.87 -33.30 -0.83
N GLY A 223 3.83 -33.09 0.50
CA GLY A 223 4.48 -31.94 1.16
C GLY A 223 5.97 -31.85 0.85
N ASP A 224 6.65 -33.00 0.87
CA ASP A 224 8.06 -33.10 0.52
C ASP A 224 8.34 -32.82 -0.95
N THR A 225 7.44 -33.23 -1.85
CA THR A 225 7.55 -32.91 -3.28
C THR A 225 7.48 -31.41 -3.48
N HIS A 226 6.58 -30.71 -2.78
CA HIS A 226 6.49 -29.26 -2.83
C HIS A 226 7.73 -28.58 -2.29
N LEU A 227 8.19 -28.97 -1.10
CA LEU A 227 9.41 -28.41 -0.53
C LEU A 227 10.61 -28.60 -1.48
N ARG A 228 10.75 -29.79 -2.08
CA ARG A 228 11.81 -30.08 -3.04
C ARG A 228 11.69 -29.23 -4.31
N THR A 229 10.48 -29.08 -4.87
CA THR A 229 10.25 -28.23 -6.05
C THR A 229 10.60 -26.78 -5.74
N MET A 230 10.15 -26.25 -4.61
CA MET A 230 10.44 -24.87 -4.18
C MET A 230 11.95 -24.64 -3.97
N LYS A 231 12.67 -25.59 -3.37
CA LYS A 231 14.13 -25.50 -3.28
C LYS A 231 14.81 -25.47 -4.65
N LYS A 232 14.26 -26.19 -5.63
CA LYS A 232 14.81 -26.24 -6.99
C LYS A 232 14.57 -24.94 -7.75
N VAL A 233 13.39 -24.33 -7.60
CA VAL A 233 13.07 -23.01 -8.18
C VAL A 233 14.05 -21.94 -7.70
N ALA A 234 14.43 -21.99 -6.41
CA ALA A 234 15.34 -21.02 -5.81
C ALA A 234 16.83 -21.43 -5.82
N ALA A 235 17.18 -22.55 -6.45
CA ALA A 235 18.56 -23.02 -6.49
C ALA A 235 19.29 -22.43 -7.70
N PRO A 236 20.34 -21.62 -7.51
CA PRO A 236 21.16 -21.16 -8.62
C PRO A 236 21.89 -22.34 -9.26
N SER A 237 22.38 -22.15 -10.49
CA SER A 237 23.27 -23.11 -11.17
C SER A 237 24.42 -23.56 -10.25
N GLU A 238 24.74 -24.85 -10.20
CA GLU A 238 25.90 -25.32 -9.43
C GLU A 238 27.23 -24.81 -10.01
N GLN A 239 27.26 -24.52 -11.32
CA GLN A 239 28.44 -24.02 -12.01
C GLN A 239 28.48 -22.48 -11.98
N THR A 240 29.61 -21.92 -11.53
CA THR A 240 29.92 -20.49 -11.66
C THR A 240 30.58 -20.19 -13.00
N THR A 241 30.42 -18.96 -13.49
CA THR A 241 31.02 -18.44 -14.72
C THR A 241 32.07 -17.36 -14.41
N LEU A 242 32.87 -16.94 -15.40
CA LEU A 242 33.85 -15.86 -15.19
C LEU A 242 33.18 -14.51 -14.87
N ASN A 243 31.97 -14.27 -15.39
CA ASN A 243 31.21 -13.05 -15.10
C ASN A 243 30.81 -12.96 -13.62
N ASP A 244 30.72 -14.11 -12.94
CA ASP A 244 30.42 -14.15 -11.50
C ASP A 244 31.55 -13.51 -10.65
N TYR A 245 32.71 -13.22 -11.25
CA TYR A 245 33.89 -12.64 -10.58
C TYR A 245 34.25 -11.25 -11.13
N GLU A 246 33.29 -10.50 -11.68
CA GLU A 246 33.54 -9.15 -12.22
C GLU A 246 34.15 -8.18 -11.19
N ASP A 247 33.82 -8.35 -9.90
CA ASP A 247 34.40 -7.60 -8.78
C ASP A 247 35.64 -8.27 -8.16
N SER A 248 36.17 -9.31 -8.82
CA SER A 248 37.24 -10.18 -8.33
C SER A 248 36.94 -10.91 -7.01
N GLN A 249 35.67 -10.97 -6.59
CA GLN A 249 35.21 -11.74 -5.43
C GLN A 249 34.32 -12.90 -5.88
N ARG A 250 34.27 -13.97 -5.09
CA ARG A 250 33.31 -15.05 -5.31
C ARG A 250 31.94 -14.57 -4.80
N PRO A 251 30.85 -14.71 -5.57
CA PRO A 251 29.53 -14.36 -5.07
C PRO A 251 29.16 -15.20 -3.86
N THR A 252 28.53 -14.57 -2.88
CA THR A 252 27.98 -15.28 -1.72
C THR A 252 26.84 -16.20 -2.18
N ASP A 253 26.68 -17.35 -1.52
CA ASP A 253 25.64 -18.31 -1.89
C ASP A 253 24.24 -17.68 -1.76
N TRP A 254 24.03 -16.82 -0.76
CA TRP A 254 22.77 -16.08 -0.62
C TRP A 254 22.55 -15.08 -1.76
N GLY A 255 23.60 -14.41 -2.25
CA GLY A 255 23.49 -13.48 -3.38
C GLY A 255 23.07 -14.20 -4.66
N ARG A 256 23.65 -15.38 -4.91
CA ARG A 256 23.28 -16.22 -6.08
C ARG A 256 21.84 -16.73 -5.99
N ILE A 257 21.39 -17.13 -4.81
CA ILE A 257 20.00 -17.54 -4.56
C ILE A 257 19.05 -16.36 -4.79
N ARG A 258 19.42 -15.17 -4.31
CA ARG A 258 18.66 -13.94 -4.54
C ARG A 258 18.48 -13.71 -6.03
N ASP A 259 19.55 -13.73 -6.81
CA ASP A 259 19.51 -13.43 -8.24
C ASP A 259 18.68 -14.46 -9.04
N GLU A 260 18.79 -15.76 -8.69
CA GLU A 260 17.96 -16.80 -9.32
C GLU A 260 16.47 -16.57 -9.06
N VAL A 261 16.10 -16.14 -7.85
CA VAL A 261 14.69 -15.88 -7.47
C VAL A 261 14.16 -14.56 -8.03
N LEU A 262 15.00 -13.53 -8.16
CA LEU A 262 14.59 -12.22 -8.68
C LEU A 262 14.30 -12.22 -10.18
N ASN A 263 14.94 -13.10 -10.95
CA ASN A 263 14.72 -13.19 -12.39
C ASN A 263 13.24 -13.49 -12.76
N PRO A 264 12.61 -14.59 -12.30
CA PRO A 264 11.18 -14.83 -12.56
C PRO A 264 10.28 -13.77 -11.90
N PHE A 265 10.69 -13.19 -10.76
CA PHE A 265 9.95 -12.09 -10.13
C PHE A 265 9.83 -10.87 -11.06
N HIS A 266 10.93 -10.40 -11.66
CA HIS A 266 10.89 -9.23 -12.53
C HIS A 266 10.11 -9.47 -13.81
N ARG A 267 10.19 -10.66 -14.42
CA ARG A 267 9.35 -11.02 -15.58
C ARG A 267 7.86 -11.02 -15.23
N GLY A 268 7.51 -11.50 -14.04
CA GLY A 268 6.14 -11.45 -13.53
C GLY A 268 5.65 -10.03 -13.27
N VAL A 269 6.50 -9.17 -12.68
CA VAL A 269 6.21 -7.74 -12.47
C VAL A 269 5.98 -7.03 -13.81
N GLU A 270 6.83 -7.25 -14.80
CA GLU A 270 6.69 -6.67 -16.15
C GLU A 270 5.34 -7.04 -16.76
N THR A 271 4.98 -8.33 -16.73
CA THR A 271 3.72 -8.84 -17.27
C THR A 271 2.49 -8.27 -16.54
N ILE A 272 2.59 -8.09 -15.21
CA ILE A 272 1.55 -7.42 -14.42
C ILE A 272 1.43 -5.96 -14.82
N LEU A 273 2.54 -5.23 -14.90
CA LEU A 273 2.54 -3.80 -15.23
C LEU A 273 2.05 -3.52 -16.65
N GLU A 274 2.33 -4.39 -17.62
CA GLU A 274 1.71 -4.31 -18.94
C GLU A 274 0.18 -4.29 -18.86
N GLU A 275 -0.40 -5.16 -18.02
CA GLU A 275 -1.84 -5.23 -17.85
C GLU A 275 -2.37 -4.01 -17.07
N VAL A 276 -1.64 -3.57 -16.05
CA VAL A 276 -1.98 -2.35 -15.30
C VAL A 276 -2.00 -1.13 -16.24
N ARG A 277 -1.01 -0.99 -17.13
CA ARG A 277 -0.97 0.09 -18.13
C ARG A 277 -2.12 0.02 -19.13
N LYS A 278 -2.42 -1.17 -19.65
CA LYS A 278 -3.57 -1.39 -20.58
C LYS A 278 -4.90 -0.95 -19.95
N ASN A 279 -5.01 -1.06 -18.64
CA ASN A 279 -6.20 -0.73 -17.87
C ASN A 279 -6.13 0.66 -17.18
N ASN A 280 -5.15 1.50 -17.53
CA ASN A 280 -4.95 2.83 -16.93
C ASN A 280 -4.81 2.82 -15.39
N GLY A 281 -4.25 1.74 -14.81
CA GLY A 281 -4.07 1.60 -13.37
C GLY A 281 -2.83 2.31 -12.79
N ILE A 282 -1.96 2.83 -13.66
CA ILE A 282 -0.82 3.67 -13.27
C ILE A 282 -0.62 4.83 -14.25
N ARG A 283 -0.07 5.92 -13.74
CA ARG A 283 0.40 7.06 -14.53
C ARG A 283 1.85 7.35 -14.18
N GLU A 284 2.72 7.23 -15.17
CA GLU A 284 4.16 7.51 -15.01
C GLU A 284 4.46 9.01 -15.22
N PRO A 285 5.49 9.56 -14.54
CA PRO A 285 6.35 8.89 -13.56
C PRO A 285 5.67 8.65 -12.22
N VAL A 286 6.00 7.54 -11.57
CA VAL A 286 5.36 7.12 -10.31
C VAL A 286 6.04 7.71 -9.09
N ILE A 287 5.31 7.69 -7.96
CA ILE A 287 5.90 7.83 -6.63
C ILE A 287 6.10 6.42 -6.09
N ALA A 288 7.28 6.15 -5.54
CA ALA A 288 7.60 4.89 -4.90
C ALA A 288 7.98 5.10 -3.44
N ALA A 289 7.98 4.01 -2.67
CA ALA A 289 8.46 4.05 -1.31
C ALA A 289 9.10 2.73 -0.90
N ILE A 290 10.18 2.85 -0.09
CA ILE A 290 10.96 1.71 0.40
C ILE A 290 10.63 1.42 1.85
N ASP A 291 10.44 0.15 2.20
CA ASP A 291 10.24 -0.29 3.59
C ASP A 291 11.03 -1.56 3.90
N ILE A 292 11.36 -1.78 5.18
CA ILE A 292 12.01 -3.01 5.65
C ILE A 292 11.06 -3.79 6.55
N THR A 293 10.79 -5.02 6.16
CA THR A 293 9.90 -5.92 6.86
C THR A 293 10.68 -7.05 7.55
N PRO A 294 10.58 -7.17 8.90
CA PRO A 294 11.11 -8.33 9.62
C PRO A 294 10.16 -9.53 9.50
N TRP A 295 10.75 -10.72 9.40
CA TRP A 295 10.07 -12.02 9.38
C TRP A 295 10.74 -13.00 10.35
N THR A 296 10.07 -13.24 11.48
CA THR A 296 10.59 -13.96 12.62
C THR A 296 10.79 -15.46 12.37
N VAL A 297 11.84 -16.01 12.97
CA VAL A 297 12.14 -17.44 13.08
C VAL A 297 12.04 -17.85 14.54
N PHE A 298 11.35 -18.95 14.83
CA PHE A 298 11.09 -19.42 16.20
C PHE A 298 12.15 -20.40 16.72
N THR A 299 13.01 -20.92 15.84
CA THR A 299 14.12 -21.79 16.22
C THR A 299 15.24 -20.93 16.81
N SER A 300 15.76 -21.34 17.98
CA SER A 300 16.88 -20.64 18.62
C SER A 300 18.17 -20.83 17.83
N PRO A 301 18.97 -19.75 17.62
CA PRO A 301 20.34 -19.87 17.10
C PRO A 301 21.32 -20.54 18.06
N TYR A 302 20.91 -20.76 19.31
CA TYR A 302 21.76 -21.34 20.34
C TYR A 302 21.40 -22.81 20.62
N LYS A 303 22.42 -23.58 21.02
CA LYS A 303 22.32 -24.95 21.54
C LYS A 303 21.52 -24.94 22.85
N ASN A 304 20.75 -26.00 23.10
CA ASN A 304 20.13 -26.23 24.41
C ASN A 304 21.18 -26.84 25.35
N ASP A 305 20.93 -26.82 26.66
CA ASP A 305 21.87 -27.36 27.67
C ASP A 305 22.32 -28.81 27.39
N GLU A 306 21.43 -29.63 26.80
CA GLU A 306 21.70 -31.02 26.43
C GLU A 306 22.59 -31.18 25.18
N ASP A 307 22.64 -30.15 24.33
CA ASP A 307 23.38 -30.14 23.05
C ASP A 307 24.79 -29.53 23.19
N ILE A 308 25.15 -28.95 24.35
CA ILE A 308 26.42 -28.27 24.57
C ILE A 308 27.55 -29.31 24.74
N ALA A 309 28.50 -29.30 23.82
CA ALA A 309 29.71 -30.11 23.88
C ALA A 309 30.77 -29.44 24.77
N ARG A 310 31.72 -30.23 25.27
CA ARG A 310 32.76 -29.75 26.21
C ARG A 310 33.70 -28.71 25.57
N ASP A 311 33.86 -28.78 24.26
CA ASP A 311 34.69 -27.94 23.41
C ASP A 311 33.92 -26.82 22.72
N ASP A 312 32.61 -26.65 23.02
CA ASP A 312 31.85 -25.52 22.50
C ASP A 312 32.32 -24.20 23.11
N GLU A 313 32.58 -23.22 22.25
CA GLU A 313 32.95 -21.87 22.66
C GLU A 313 31.70 -21.00 22.89
N PRO A 314 31.55 -20.37 24.08
CA PRO A 314 30.43 -19.48 24.35
C PRO A 314 30.63 -18.10 23.72
N VAL A 315 29.52 -17.47 23.32
CA VAL A 315 29.43 -16.05 22.99
C VAL A 315 28.61 -15.33 24.06
N VAL A 316 28.99 -14.10 24.39
CA VAL A 316 28.25 -13.28 25.35
C VAL A 316 27.21 -12.46 24.61
N VAL A 317 25.92 -12.76 24.83
CA VAL A 317 24.81 -12.08 24.17
C VAL A 317 23.90 -11.51 25.24
N ASN A 318 23.73 -10.18 25.23
CA ASN A 318 22.96 -9.45 26.25
C ASN A 318 23.43 -9.73 27.70
N GLY A 319 24.72 -10.04 27.90
CA GLY A 319 25.30 -10.34 29.21
C GLY A 319 25.12 -11.78 29.69
N GLU A 320 24.59 -12.67 28.85
CA GLU A 320 24.45 -14.10 29.13
C GLU A 320 25.38 -14.92 28.23
N GLU A 321 26.03 -15.96 28.78
CA GLU A 321 26.77 -16.94 27.98
C GLU A 321 25.78 -17.81 27.20
N ARG A 322 25.98 -17.87 25.89
CA ARG A 322 25.17 -18.66 24.95
C ARG A 322 26.09 -19.44 24.03
N PHE A 323 25.67 -20.62 23.59
CA PHE A 323 26.46 -21.50 22.73
C PHE A 323 25.84 -21.54 21.33
N PRO A 324 26.44 -20.91 20.31
CA PRO A 324 25.89 -20.90 18.95
C PRO A 324 25.78 -22.29 18.34
N ARG A 325 24.80 -22.50 17.48
CA ARG A 325 24.77 -23.66 16.57
C ARG A 325 25.74 -23.40 15.42
N GLU A 326 26.55 -24.41 15.08
CA GLU A 326 27.52 -24.34 13.99
C GLU A 326 26.87 -24.10 12.61
N GLU A 327 25.69 -24.66 12.37
CA GLU A 327 24.98 -24.59 11.09
C GLU A 327 23.80 -23.59 11.13
N TYR A 328 24.03 -22.36 11.57
CA TYR A 328 22.98 -21.33 11.55
C TYR A 328 23.03 -20.49 10.27
N PRO A 329 21.89 -20.16 9.63
CA PRO A 329 21.89 -19.41 8.37
C PRO A 329 22.47 -18.01 8.51
N GLU A 330 23.38 -17.66 7.60
CA GLU A 330 24.07 -16.36 7.50
C GLU A 330 23.11 -15.15 7.37
N MET A 331 21.90 -15.36 6.84
CA MET A 331 20.92 -14.31 6.55
C MET A 331 19.92 -14.05 7.70
N ILE A 332 20.05 -14.75 8.83
CA ILE A 332 19.23 -14.50 10.02
C ILE A 332 20.04 -13.64 10.97
N HIS A 333 19.40 -12.67 11.63
CA HIS A 333 20.00 -11.85 12.69
C HIS A 333 19.01 -11.54 13.81
N GLY A 334 19.49 -10.89 14.87
CA GLY A 334 18.66 -10.39 15.96
C GLY A 334 17.75 -9.24 15.51
N LEU A 335 16.46 -9.32 15.84
CA LEU A 335 15.47 -8.30 15.53
C LEU A 335 15.33 -7.29 16.67
N THR A 336 14.71 -6.13 16.39
CA THR A 336 14.47 -5.07 17.39
C THR A 336 13.70 -5.55 18.63
N GLU A 337 12.82 -6.54 18.46
CA GLU A 337 12.12 -7.17 19.58
C GLU A 337 13.05 -8.12 20.35
N LYS A 338 13.12 -7.94 21.67
CA LYS A 338 14.00 -8.70 22.54
C LYS A 338 13.79 -10.21 22.37
N HIS A 339 14.88 -10.95 22.21
CA HIS A 339 14.90 -12.41 22.00
C HIS A 339 14.23 -12.91 20.71
N LYS A 340 13.93 -12.02 19.75
CA LYS A 340 13.50 -12.43 18.41
C LYS A 340 14.65 -12.43 17.44
N HIS A 341 14.65 -13.41 16.55
CA HIS A 341 15.58 -13.54 15.44
C HIS A 341 14.79 -13.74 14.16
N GLY A 342 15.33 -13.34 13.03
CA GLY A 342 14.64 -13.53 11.76
C GLY A 342 15.36 -12.95 10.56
N TYR A 343 14.66 -13.00 9.43
CA TYR A 343 15.09 -12.34 8.21
C TYR A 343 14.51 -10.93 8.18
N GLU A 344 15.19 -10.02 7.50
CA GLU A 344 14.62 -8.74 7.08
C GLU A 344 14.61 -8.68 5.55
N MET A 345 13.51 -8.21 5.00
CA MET A 345 13.32 -8.04 3.56
C MET A 345 12.91 -6.61 3.28
N ALA A 346 13.63 -5.94 2.40
CA ALA A 346 13.27 -4.62 1.93
C ALA A 346 12.49 -4.74 0.63
N THR A 347 11.51 -3.85 0.42
CA THR A 347 10.85 -3.75 -0.88
C THR A 347 10.70 -2.30 -1.29
N ILE A 348 10.51 -2.08 -2.59
CA ILE A 348 10.14 -0.80 -3.20
C ILE A 348 8.79 -0.98 -3.90
N THR A 349 7.84 -0.10 -3.57
CA THR A 349 6.44 -0.24 -3.97
C THR A 349 5.92 1.07 -4.55
N ILE A 350 5.16 1.00 -5.64
CA ILE A 350 4.39 2.15 -6.16
C ILE A 350 3.37 2.57 -5.11
N ILE A 351 3.26 3.86 -4.83
CA ILE A 351 2.22 4.43 -3.98
C ILE A 351 1.35 5.40 -4.77
N GLY A 352 0.03 5.39 -4.49
CA GLY A 352 -0.98 6.14 -5.26
C GLY A 352 -2.31 5.39 -5.33
N GLU A 353 -3.40 6.11 -5.65
CA GLU A 353 -4.77 5.68 -5.41
C GLU A 353 -5.25 4.46 -6.25
N ASP A 354 -4.58 4.11 -7.35
CA ASP A 354 -5.14 3.15 -8.30
C ASP A 354 -4.59 1.71 -8.19
N THR A 355 -3.28 1.48 -8.10
CA THR A 355 -2.72 0.11 -7.98
C THR A 355 -1.27 0.11 -7.42
N PRO A 356 -1.06 0.02 -6.08
CA PRO A 356 0.24 -0.22 -5.49
C PRO A 356 0.76 -1.59 -5.92
N ILE A 357 1.90 -1.59 -6.60
CA ILE A 357 2.59 -2.79 -7.08
C ILE A 357 4.00 -2.76 -6.50
N VAL A 358 4.42 -3.87 -5.91
CA VAL A 358 5.80 -4.05 -5.44
C VAL A 358 6.69 -4.30 -6.65
N LEU A 359 7.69 -3.44 -6.85
CA LEU A 359 8.57 -3.43 -8.02
C LEU A 359 9.89 -4.15 -7.79
N GLY A 360 10.35 -4.19 -6.54
CA GLY A 360 11.64 -4.75 -6.18
C GLY A 360 11.66 -5.32 -4.78
N VAL A 361 12.50 -6.34 -4.57
CA VAL A 361 12.68 -7.03 -3.29
C VAL A 361 14.17 -7.26 -3.06
N GLU A 362 14.66 -6.92 -1.87
CA GLU A 362 16.04 -7.18 -1.47
C GLU A 362 16.12 -7.81 -0.07
N PRO A 363 16.86 -8.90 0.12
CA PRO A 363 17.14 -9.44 1.43
C PRO A 363 18.13 -8.53 2.17
N VAL A 364 17.92 -8.31 3.46
CA VAL A 364 18.80 -7.47 4.28
C VAL A 364 19.73 -8.36 5.09
N ARG A 365 21.03 -8.32 4.78
CA ARG A 365 22.08 -8.99 5.54
C ARG A 365 22.56 -8.09 6.67
N ARG A 366 22.50 -8.58 7.91
CA ARG A 366 23.05 -7.94 9.11
C ARG A 366 23.98 -8.89 9.85
N GLU A 367 25.00 -8.34 10.50
CA GLU A 367 25.87 -9.04 11.42
C GLU A 367 25.06 -9.61 12.58
N SER A 368 25.36 -10.86 12.93
CA SER A 368 24.70 -11.56 14.01
C SER A 368 25.62 -11.79 15.19
N SER A 369 25.06 -11.70 16.40
CA SER A 369 25.83 -11.87 17.65
C SER A 369 26.44 -13.27 17.84
N TRP A 370 26.11 -14.22 16.97
CA TRP A 370 26.62 -15.59 16.98
C TRP A 370 27.63 -15.87 15.86
N GLU A 371 27.97 -14.88 15.04
CA GLU A 371 29.00 -15.01 14.00
C GLU A 371 30.37 -14.71 14.59
N THR A 372 31.36 -15.56 14.30
CA THR A 372 32.69 -15.51 14.90
C THR A 372 33.74 -14.84 14.00
N GLY A 373 33.31 -14.11 12.95
CA GLY A 373 34.18 -13.37 12.03
C GLY A 373 33.56 -12.06 11.55
N GLU A 374 34.37 -11.18 10.94
CA GLU A 374 33.89 -9.93 10.33
C GLU A 374 33.07 -10.24 9.06
N VAL A 375 31.76 -10.40 9.22
CA VAL A 375 30.83 -10.56 8.09
C VAL A 375 30.05 -9.26 7.92
N GLY A 376 30.20 -8.63 6.76
CA GLY A 376 29.68 -7.28 6.50
C GLY A 376 28.15 -7.17 6.46
N ASP A 377 27.66 -6.00 6.88
CA ASP A 377 26.28 -5.57 6.71
C ASP A 377 25.99 -5.14 5.27
N THR A 378 24.76 -5.38 4.80
CA THR A 378 24.25 -4.62 3.66
C THR A 378 23.94 -3.20 4.14
N SER A 379 24.72 -2.23 3.67
CA SER A 379 24.47 -0.82 3.98
C SER A 379 23.10 -0.38 3.42
N GLN A 380 22.45 0.55 4.11
CA GLN A 380 21.17 1.09 3.63
C GLN A 380 21.30 1.76 2.26
N ALA A 381 22.45 2.41 1.98
CA ALA A 381 22.72 3.00 0.67
C ALA A 381 22.72 1.93 -0.42
N ARG A 382 23.45 0.81 -0.22
CA ARG A 382 23.49 -0.32 -1.17
C ARG A 382 22.12 -1.00 -1.34
N LEU A 383 21.33 -1.05 -0.26
CA LEU A 383 19.98 -1.59 -0.31
C LEU A 383 19.06 -0.72 -1.18
N VAL A 384 19.11 0.59 -0.99
CA VAL A 384 18.31 1.56 -1.77
C VAL A 384 18.73 1.57 -3.23
N ASP A 385 20.05 1.54 -3.50
CA ASP A 385 20.65 1.46 -4.83
C ASP A 385 20.07 0.26 -5.62
N ARG A 386 20.19 -0.94 -5.05
CA ARG A 386 19.65 -2.16 -5.67
C ARG A 386 18.14 -2.13 -5.87
N LEU A 387 17.38 -1.56 -4.94
CA LEU A 387 15.92 -1.45 -5.09
C LEU A 387 15.55 -0.46 -6.20
N LEU A 388 16.25 0.67 -6.32
CA LEU A 388 16.04 1.61 -7.42
C LEU A 388 16.44 0.98 -8.76
N GLU A 389 17.61 0.34 -8.85
CA GLU A 389 18.04 -0.41 -10.04
C GLU A 389 17.00 -1.46 -10.47
N GLN A 390 16.40 -2.18 -9.51
CA GLN A 390 15.31 -3.11 -9.79
C GLN A 390 14.07 -2.41 -10.32
N ALA A 391 13.64 -1.32 -9.70
CA ALA A 391 12.37 -0.67 -9.99
C ALA A 391 12.40 0.17 -11.28
N GLU A 392 13.54 0.81 -11.59
CA GLU A 392 13.76 1.61 -12.81
C GLU A 392 13.77 0.77 -14.09
N GLN A 393 13.99 -0.55 -13.99
CA GLN A 393 13.77 -1.47 -15.10
C GLN A 393 12.30 -1.53 -15.52
N HIS A 394 11.38 -1.21 -14.60
CA HIS A 394 9.95 -1.39 -14.79
C HIS A 394 9.21 -0.09 -15.04
N VAL A 395 9.53 0.99 -14.33
CA VAL A 395 8.80 2.27 -14.36
C VAL A 395 9.72 3.47 -14.15
N ASP A 396 9.32 4.65 -14.63
CA ASP A 396 9.99 5.91 -14.29
C ASP A 396 9.58 6.38 -12.87
N ILE A 397 10.55 6.61 -11.98
CA ILE A 397 10.34 7.02 -10.58
C ILE A 397 10.83 8.46 -10.42
N HIS A 398 9.90 9.39 -10.25
CA HIS A 398 10.30 10.79 -10.00
C HIS A 398 10.45 11.11 -8.51
N LYS A 399 9.87 10.29 -7.62
CA LYS A 399 9.89 10.54 -6.18
C LYS A 399 9.92 9.26 -5.35
N LEU A 400 10.78 9.25 -4.34
CA LEU A 400 10.97 8.15 -3.40
C LEU A 400 10.73 8.59 -1.96
N PHE A 401 9.84 7.90 -1.24
CA PHE A 401 9.71 8.05 0.21
C PHE A 401 10.50 6.96 0.94
N CYS A 402 11.19 7.36 2.01
CA CYS A 402 11.85 6.43 2.93
C CYS A 402 11.45 6.77 4.36
N ASP A 403 11.49 5.78 5.26
CA ASP A 403 11.29 6.05 6.67
C ASP A 403 12.50 6.78 7.30
N ARG A 404 12.33 7.23 8.54
CA ARG A 404 13.43 7.83 9.34
C ARG A 404 14.60 6.89 9.58
N GLY A 405 14.39 5.59 9.38
CA GLY A 405 15.40 4.55 9.45
C GLY A 405 16.51 4.79 8.43
N PHE A 406 16.17 5.32 7.25
CA PHE A 406 17.04 5.57 6.09
C PHE A 406 17.70 6.96 6.05
N ASP A 407 17.53 7.79 7.09
CA ASP A 407 18.07 9.15 7.17
C ASP A 407 19.61 9.17 7.30
N THR A 408 20.32 8.88 6.21
CA THR A 408 21.78 8.85 6.12
C THR A 408 22.28 9.56 4.86
N ASN A 409 23.51 10.09 4.90
CA ASN A 409 24.09 10.78 3.73
C ASN A 409 24.28 9.85 2.52
N GLY A 410 24.65 8.59 2.75
CA GLY A 410 24.81 7.63 1.66
C GLY A 410 23.51 7.32 0.94
N VAL A 411 22.41 7.16 1.67
CA VAL A 411 21.08 6.98 1.05
C VAL A 411 20.70 8.20 0.21
N ARG A 412 20.85 9.42 0.73
CA ARG A 412 20.53 10.65 0.00
C ARG A 412 21.36 10.77 -1.28
N ASP A 413 22.65 10.47 -1.20
CA ASP A 413 23.56 10.53 -2.35
C ASP A 413 23.19 9.52 -3.44
N ILE A 414 22.89 8.27 -3.06
CA ILE A 414 22.40 7.25 -4.00
C ILE A 414 21.12 7.71 -4.70
N ILE A 415 20.08 8.10 -3.94
CA ILE A 415 18.81 8.52 -4.55
C ILE A 415 19.01 9.73 -5.48
N ASN A 416 19.92 10.65 -5.13
CA ASN A 416 20.27 11.79 -5.97
C ASN A 416 20.99 11.37 -7.27
N ARG A 417 21.85 10.34 -7.25
CA ARG A 417 22.52 9.81 -8.45
C ARG A 417 21.54 9.14 -9.42
N HIS A 418 20.44 8.60 -8.91
CA HIS A 418 19.31 8.07 -9.68
C HIS A 418 18.35 9.18 -10.18
N ASP A 419 18.71 10.46 -10.07
CA ASP A 419 17.87 11.61 -10.46
C ASP A 419 16.45 11.60 -9.86
N THR A 420 16.30 10.97 -8.69
CA THR A 420 15.01 10.78 -8.02
C THR A 420 14.86 11.80 -6.89
N THR A 421 13.67 12.38 -6.75
CA THR A 421 13.38 13.27 -5.60
C THR A 421 13.16 12.44 -4.33
N TYR A 422 13.92 12.64 -3.26
CA TYR A 422 13.64 11.95 -1.98
C TYR A 422 12.81 12.81 -1.02
N LEU A 423 12.03 12.15 -0.17
CA LEU A 423 11.44 12.73 1.03
C LEU A 423 11.63 11.78 2.21
N ILE A 424 12.46 12.20 3.17
CA ILE A 424 12.88 11.37 4.31
C ILE A 424 12.67 12.15 5.62
N PRO A 425 11.89 11.63 6.58
CA PRO A 425 11.75 12.26 7.89
C PRO A 425 13.02 12.09 8.73
N LYS A 426 13.35 13.09 9.53
CA LYS A 426 14.52 13.05 10.44
C LYS A 426 14.17 12.41 11.78
N ARG A 427 15.07 11.58 12.35
CA ARG A 427 14.80 10.80 13.59
C ARG A 427 14.50 11.67 14.81
N ARG A 428 15.32 12.69 15.04
CA ARG A 428 15.11 13.79 16.00
C ARG A 428 16.04 14.92 15.59
N TYR A 429 15.50 16.12 15.45
CA TYR A 429 16.30 17.33 15.38
C TYR A 429 16.15 18.05 16.73
N LYS A 430 17.00 17.70 17.70
CA LYS A 430 17.02 18.35 19.03
C LYS A 430 18.11 19.39 19.17
N SER A 431 19.18 19.26 18.40
CA SER A 431 20.20 20.28 18.25
C SER A 431 19.92 21.03 16.96
N GLU A 432 19.91 22.36 17.05
CA GLU A 432 19.96 23.29 15.94
C GLU A 432 18.63 23.81 15.39
N ILE A 433 17.97 24.53 16.28
CA ILE A 433 17.46 25.89 16.03
C ILE A 433 18.57 26.86 15.51
N GLU A 434 19.78 26.39 15.15
CA GLU A 434 20.88 27.23 14.63
C GLU A 434 20.66 27.66 13.17
N ASP A 435 19.74 27.03 12.42
CA ASP A 435 19.33 27.47 11.09
C ASP A 435 18.10 28.40 11.08
N ILE A 436 17.56 28.82 12.24
CA ILE A 436 16.39 29.73 12.28
C ILE A 436 16.65 31.03 11.53
N ASP A 437 17.88 31.55 11.54
CA ASP A 437 18.21 32.80 10.83
C ASP A 437 18.04 32.69 9.31
N LYS A 438 18.05 31.47 8.75
CA LYS A 438 17.84 31.18 7.32
C LYS A 438 16.49 30.52 7.03
N LEU A 439 15.69 30.27 8.07
CA LEU A 439 14.42 29.58 7.96
C LEU A 439 13.40 30.51 7.32
N GLU A 440 12.99 30.18 6.11
CA GLU A 440 11.85 30.83 5.49
C GLU A 440 10.58 30.24 6.08
N HIS A 441 9.63 31.09 6.46
CA HIS A 441 8.38 30.70 7.08
C HIS A 441 7.16 31.18 6.29
N GLU A 442 6.15 30.32 6.19
CA GLU A 442 4.84 30.66 5.69
C GLU A 442 3.86 30.92 6.85
N SER A 443 3.20 32.08 6.84
CA SER A 443 2.33 32.52 7.94
C SER A 443 1.01 31.76 8.05
N ILE A 444 0.52 31.18 6.94
CA ILE A 444 -0.78 30.49 6.90
C ILE A 444 -0.66 29.07 7.44
N THR A 445 0.32 28.31 6.92
CA THR A 445 0.50 26.90 7.28
C THR A 445 1.40 26.71 8.49
N GLY A 446 2.19 27.73 8.86
CA GLY A 446 3.26 27.62 9.85
C GLY A 446 4.44 26.78 9.36
N ALA A 447 4.46 26.35 8.10
CA ALA A 447 5.54 25.57 7.55
C ALA A 447 6.79 26.44 7.33
N GLY A 448 7.96 25.79 7.28
CA GLY A 448 9.20 26.47 6.96
C GLY A 448 10.19 25.60 6.20
N VAL A 449 11.17 26.25 5.57
CA VAL A 449 12.21 25.56 4.80
C VAL A 449 13.56 26.25 4.93
N VAL A 450 14.61 25.45 5.02
CA VAL A 450 16.00 25.86 4.87
C VAL A 450 16.54 25.19 3.61
N ARG A 451 16.98 25.99 2.64
CA ARG A 451 17.43 25.53 1.32
C ARG A 451 18.95 25.52 1.20
N ASN A 452 19.46 24.89 0.13
CA ASN A 452 20.88 24.85 -0.22
C ASN A 452 21.77 24.22 0.86
N ILE A 453 21.26 23.20 1.55
CA ILE A 453 22.02 22.41 2.52
C ILE A 453 22.92 21.43 1.77
N PRO A 454 24.26 21.50 1.93
CA PRO A 454 25.15 20.54 1.28
C PRO A 454 25.09 19.17 1.97
N HIS A 455 24.86 18.13 1.19
CA HIS A 455 24.93 16.73 1.61
C HIS A 455 26.09 16.04 0.91
N GLY A 456 27.12 15.66 1.69
CA GLY A 456 28.33 15.02 1.18
C GLY A 456 28.42 13.54 1.52
N HIS A 457 28.81 12.71 0.54
CA HIS A 457 29.13 11.30 0.70
C HIS A 457 30.15 10.86 -0.36
N ASP A 458 31.19 10.11 0.02
CA ASP A 458 32.23 9.57 -0.87
C ASP A 458 32.81 10.58 -1.90
N GLY A 459 32.99 11.84 -1.48
CA GLY A 459 33.53 12.91 -2.32
C GLY A 459 32.51 13.58 -3.25
N CYS A 460 31.28 13.07 -3.33
CA CYS A 460 30.15 13.71 -4.00
C CYS A 460 29.42 14.65 -3.02
N VAL A 461 28.97 15.80 -3.52
CA VAL A 461 28.15 16.74 -2.76
C VAL A 461 26.98 17.18 -3.62
N HIS A 462 25.76 17.05 -3.10
CA HIS A 462 24.56 17.63 -3.70
C HIS A 462 23.90 18.59 -2.70
N LEU A 463 23.05 19.49 -3.22
CA LEU A 463 22.28 20.42 -2.39
C LEU A 463 20.90 19.84 -2.09
N GLY A 464 20.42 20.05 -0.88
CA GLY A 464 19.06 19.69 -0.47
C GLY A 464 18.41 20.77 0.37
N SER A 465 17.19 20.46 0.80
CA SER A 465 16.35 21.32 1.63
C SER A 465 15.90 20.55 2.88
N ILE A 466 15.83 21.25 4.00
CA ILE A 466 15.23 20.78 5.25
C ILE A 466 13.90 21.50 5.43
N MET A 467 12.82 20.74 5.55
CA MET A 467 11.45 21.23 5.68
C MET A 467 10.92 21.00 7.08
N TYR A 468 10.17 21.97 7.60
CA TYR A 468 9.58 22.00 8.92
C TYR A 468 8.07 22.15 8.75
N VAL A 469 7.30 21.19 9.28
CA VAL A 469 5.83 21.24 9.26
C VAL A 469 5.32 21.12 10.70
N PRO A 470 4.38 21.97 11.14
CA PRO A 470 3.81 21.85 12.47
C PRO A 470 3.31 20.43 12.76
N SER A 471 3.67 19.92 13.93
CA SER A 471 3.27 18.58 14.38
C SER A 471 1.77 18.57 14.65
N THR A 472 1.10 17.49 14.23
CA THR A 472 -0.31 17.22 14.55
C THR A 472 -0.47 16.51 15.90
N VAL A 473 0.63 16.08 16.53
CA VAL A 473 0.64 15.24 17.73
C VAL A 473 1.09 16.01 18.97
N GLU A 474 2.08 16.89 18.83
CA GLU A 474 2.67 17.65 19.92
C GLU A 474 2.50 19.15 19.63
N GLU A 475 1.84 19.88 20.54
CA GLU A 475 1.71 21.34 20.44
C GLU A 475 3.10 22.00 20.43
N GLU A 476 3.28 23.00 19.56
CA GLU A 476 4.54 23.73 19.38
C GLU A 476 5.75 22.89 18.91
N ALA A 477 5.54 21.66 18.44
CA ALA A 477 6.57 20.83 17.83
C ALA A 477 6.52 20.86 16.30
N TYR A 478 7.64 20.52 15.65
CA TYR A 478 7.73 20.37 14.19
C TYR A 478 8.12 18.95 13.81
N ALA A 479 7.47 18.42 12.77
CA ALA A 479 7.98 17.31 12.00
C ALA A 479 9.00 17.84 10.98
N VAL A 480 10.16 17.17 10.90
CA VAL A 480 11.29 17.62 10.08
C VAL A 480 11.57 16.61 8.97
N PHE A 481 11.65 17.09 7.74
CA PHE A 481 11.90 16.28 6.55
C PHE A 481 13.10 16.80 5.77
N THR A 482 13.79 15.92 5.04
CA THR A 482 14.85 16.30 4.11
C THR A 482 14.45 15.90 2.69
N THR A 483 14.79 16.73 1.70
CA THR A 483 14.64 16.46 0.26
C THR A 483 15.85 17.01 -0.52
N ASN A 484 16.14 16.49 -1.71
CA ASN A 484 17.10 17.07 -2.66
C ASN A 484 16.45 18.11 -3.60
N ARG A 485 15.13 18.35 -3.45
CA ARG A 485 14.41 19.34 -4.26
C ARG A 485 14.47 20.73 -3.62
N ASP A 486 14.58 21.75 -4.47
CA ASP A 486 14.28 23.11 -4.07
C ASP A 486 12.76 23.30 -4.00
N VAL A 487 12.24 23.44 -2.77
CA VAL A 487 10.80 23.54 -2.49
C VAL A 487 10.49 24.96 -2.02
N PRO A 488 9.61 25.71 -2.72
CA PRO A 488 9.10 26.98 -2.25
C PRO A 488 8.37 26.84 -0.92
N VAL A 489 8.48 27.84 -0.04
CA VAL A 489 7.97 27.74 1.35
C VAL A 489 6.48 27.46 1.39
N GLU A 490 5.73 28.06 0.47
CA GLU A 490 4.28 27.90 0.28
C GLU A 490 3.87 26.49 -0.21
N GLN A 491 4.81 25.70 -0.73
CA GLN A 491 4.57 24.34 -1.19
C GLN A 491 5.00 23.28 -0.16
N VAL A 492 5.71 23.67 0.90
CA VAL A 492 6.28 22.73 1.88
C VAL A 492 5.21 21.83 2.48
N LYS A 493 4.08 22.41 2.92
CA LYS A 493 2.99 21.65 3.50
C LYS A 493 2.43 20.62 2.52
N GLY A 494 2.06 21.04 1.30
CA GLY A 494 1.54 20.12 0.29
C GLY A 494 2.56 19.09 -0.19
N PHE A 495 3.85 19.39 -0.14
CA PHE A 495 4.92 18.44 -0.48
C PHE A 495 5.09 17.37 0.60
N VAL A 496 5.03 17.77 1.88
CA VAL A 496 5.14 16.87 3.03
C VAL A 496 3.86 16.06 3.23
N ASP A 497 2.69 16.64 3.01
CA ASP A 497 1.39 15.95 3.15
C ASP A 497 1.30 14.73 2.20
N GLN A 498 2.04 14.72 1.08
CA GLN A 498 2.14 13.53 0.22
C GLN A 498 2.78 12.33 0.92
N TYR A 499 3.60 12.55 1.95
CA TYR A 499 4.21 11.48 2.74
C TYR A 499 3.17 10.63 3.47
N ASP A 500 1.97 11.15 3.75
CA ASP A 500 0.88 10.37 4.35
C ASP A 500 0.44 9.21 3.47
N GLN A 501 0.63 9.31 2.14
CA GLN A 501 0.37 8.21 1.20
C GLN A 501 1.26 6.99 1.48
N ARG A 502 2.44 7.19 2.09
CA ARG A 502 3.32 6.09 2.52
C ARG A 502 2.65 5.19 3.55
N TRP A 503 1.67 5.67 4.31
CA TRP A 503 0.91 4.85 5.27
C TRP A 503 0.18 3.68 4.58
N GLN A 504 -0.12 3.79 3.28
CA GLN A 504 -0.69 2.67 2.51
C GLN A 504 0.21 1.44 2.58
N ILE A 505 1.53 1.61 2.47
CA ILE A 505 2.50 0.51 2.53
C ILE A 505 2.43 -0.26 3.85
N GLU A 506 2.25 0.41 4.99
CA GLU A 506 2.11 -0.31 6.26
C GLU A 506 0.91 -1.26 6.26
N ASN A 507 -0.20 -0.84 5.64
CA ASN A 507 -1.40 -1.67 5.50
C ASN A 507 -1.20 -2.79 4.47
N GLU A 508 -0.44 -2.53 3.41
CA GLU A 508 -0.07 -3.52 2.41
C GLU A 508 0.78 -4.63 3.03
N TYR A 509 1.79 -4.29 3.82
CA TYR A 509 2.59 -5.30 4.51
C TYR A 509 1.83 -6.05 5.58
N LYS A 510 0.90 -5.41 6.29
CA LYS A 510 -0.03 -6.12 7.18
C LYS A 510 -0.85 -7.15 6.38
N THR A 511 -1.27 -6.81 5.16
CA THR A 511 -1.95 -7.73 4.23
C THR A 511 -1.03 -8.87 3.78
N ILE A 512 0.19 -8.58 3.33
CA ILE A 512 1.18 -9.57 2.92
C ILE A 512 1.47 -10.55 4.05
N LYS A 513 1.83 -10.05 5.24
CA LYS A 513 2.12 -10.89 6.41
C LYS A 513 0.95 -11.76 6.83
N LYS A 514 -0.28 -11.25 6.71
CA LYS A 514 -1.48 -11.95 7.19
C LYS A 514 -2.01 -12.98 6.19
N TYR A 515 -1.97 -12.69 4.90
CA TYR A 515 -2.67 -13.48 3.87
C TYR A 515 -1.74 -14.15 2.88
N PHE A 516 -0.52 -13.64 2.68
CA PHE A 516 0.37 -14.08 1.59
C PHE A 516 1.71 -14.65 2.06
N LEU A 517 2.01 -14.61 3.37
CA LEU A 517 3.18 -15.26 3.95
C LEU A 517 2.78 -16.45 4.83
N PRO A 518 3.40 -17.63 4.64
CA PRO A 518 3.13 -18.80 5.46
C PRO A 518 3.96 -18.79 6.76
N THR A 519 3.52 -19.49 7.80
CA THR A 519 4.40 -19.79 8.94
C THR A 519 5.43 -20.87 8.58
N VAL A 520 6.66 -20.47 8.28
CA VAL A 520 7.74 -21.39 7.87
C VAL A 520 8.56 -21.85 9.07
N GLY A 521 8.77 -23.16 9.21
CA GLY A 521 9.72 -23.74 10.17
C GLY A 521 11.14 -23.94 9.61
N SER A 522 11.28 -23.91 8.27
CA SER A 522 12.58 -24.05 7.59
C SER A 522 13.49 -22.85 7.87
N MET A 523 14.78 -23.13 8.08
CA MET A 523 15.86 -22.14 8.16
C MET A 523 16.64 -22.03 6.84
N ASP A 524 16.28 -22.83 5.83
CA ASP A 524 16.89 -22.78 4.50
C ASP A 524 16.55 -21.45 3.80
N TYR A 525 17.58 -20.64 3.52
CA TYR A 525 17.43 -19.32 2.92
C TYR A 525 16.71 -19.38 1.56
N ARG A 526 16.91 -20.43 0.76
CA ARG A 526 16.20 -20.63 -0.52
C ARG A 526 14.69 -20.60 -0.33
N ILE A 527 14.20 -21.30 0.69
CA ILE A 527 12.77 -21.39 0.99
C ILE A 527 12.26 -20.07 1.56
N ARG A 528 13.03 -19.45 2.46
CA ARG A 528 12.64 -18.18 3.08
C ARG A 528 12.55 -17.07 2.04
N PHE A 529 13.59 -16.86 1.25
CA PHE A 529 13.57 -15.83 0.24
C PHE A 529 12.50 -16.08 -0.83
N LEU A 530 12.41 -17.31 -1.35
CA LEU A 530 11.39 -17.66 -2.34
C LEU A 530 9.96 -17.47 -1.83
N TYR A 531 9.65 -17.91 -0.61
CA TYR A 531 8.29 -17.77 -0.08
C TYR A 531 7.92 -16.31 0.18
N PHE A 532 8.89 -15.49 0.57
CA PHE A 532 8.66 -14.05 0.66
C PHE A 532 8.34 -13.46 -0.72
N VAL A 533 9.15 -13.77 -1.73
CA VAL A 533 8.96 -13.31 -3.11
C VAL A 533 7.63 -13.80 -3.68
N ILE A 534 7.27 -15.07 -3.51
CA ILE A 534 5.95 -15.59 -3.93
C ILE A 534 4.82 -14.85 -3.21
N GLY A 535 4.97 -14.56 -1.92
CA GLY A 535 3.98 -13.78 -1.17
C GLY A 535 3.80 -12.36 -1.72
N VAL A 536 4.90 -11.71 -2.12
CA VAL A 536 4.87 -10.41 -2.80
C VAL A 536 4.21 -10.51 -4.18
N VAL A 537 4.50 -11.57 -4.96
CA VAL A 537 3.85 -11.79 -6.25
C VAL A 537 2.36 -12.04 -6.09
N MET A 538 1.94 -12.85 -5.12
CA MET A 538 0.52 -13.06 -4.80
C MET A 538 -0.19 -11.76 -4.40
N TYR A 539 0.49 -10.87 -3.68
CA TYR A 539 -0.02 -9.53 -3.41
C TYR A 539 -0.19 -8.71 -4.70
N ASN A 540 0.81 -8.70 -5.59
CA ASN A 540 0.71 -7.98 -6.87
C ASN A 540 -0.42 -8.55 -7.74
N VAL A 541 -0.57 -9.88 -7.79
CA VAL A 541 -1.68 -10.56 -8.48
C VAL A 541 -3.02 -10.16 -7.88
N TRP A 542 -3.14 -10.09 -6.55
CA TRP A 542 -4.36 -9.61 -5.88
C TRP A 542 -4.69 -8.17 -6.26
N ARG A 543 -3.70 -7.28 -6.32
CA ARG A 543 -3.90 -5.87 -6.76
C ARG A 543 -4.34 -5.80 -8.21
N LEU A 544 -3.71 -6.58 -9.10
CA LEU A 544 -4.12 -6.68 -10.50
C LEU A 544 -5.53 -7.26 -10.65
N THR A 545 -5.87 -8.30 -9.89
CA THR A 545 -7.22 -8.91 -9.88
C THR A 545 -8.27 -7.86 -9.58
N ASN A 546 -8.05 -7.04 -8.56
CA ASN A 546 -8.98 -5.97 -8.19
C ASN A 546 -9.08 -4.89 -9.27
N LEU A 547 -7.98 -4.57 -9.95
CA LEU A 547 -7.99 -3.64 -11.09
C LEU A 547 -8.81 -4.22 -12.26
N LEU A 548 -8.54 -5.46 -12.66
CA LEU A 548 -9.24 -6.14 -13.74
C LEU A 548 -10.73 -6.29 -13.44
N PHE A 549 -11.07 -6.68 -12.22
CA PHE A 549 -12.45 -6.82 -11.79
C PHE A 549 -13.20 -5.49 -11.87
N ARG A 550 -12.58 -4.37 -11.45
CA ARG A 550 -13.14 -3.01 -11.61
C ARG A 550 -13.37 -2.61 -13.06
N LYS A 551 -12.61 -3.16 -14.00
CA LYS A 551 -12.74 -2.88 -15.44
C LYS A 551 -13.77 -3.78 -16.11
N ALA A 552 -13.99 -4.97 -15.56
CA ALA A 552 -14.97 -5.93 -16.04
C ALA A 552 -16.41 -5.54 -15.67
N VAL A 553 -16.60 -4.79 -14.58
CA VAL A 553 -17.94 -4.37 -14.12
C VAL A 553 -18.22 -2.90 -14.46
N ASP A 554 -19.45 -2.59 -14.87
CA ASP A 554 -19.91 -1.22 -15.18
C ASP A 554 -20.37 -0.45 -13.92
N VAL A 555 -19.89 -0.86 -12.75
CA VAL A 555 -20.27 -0.32 -11.44
C VAL A 555 -19.02 0.14 -10.70
N HIS A 556 -19.07 1.35 -10.14
CA HIS A 556 -17.94 1.87 -9.36
C HIS A 556 -17.87 1.25 -7.96
N LEU A 557 -16.91 0.36 -7.74
CA LEU A 557 -16.76 -0.48 -6.53
C LEU A 557 -16.02 0.20 -5.34
N GLY A 558 -16.14 1.52 -5.16
CA GLY A 558 -15.42 2.25 -4.11
C GLY A 558 -13.91 2.38 -4.36
N GLU A 559 -13.11 2.72 -3.36
CA GLU A 559 -11.63 2.85 -3.45
C GLU A 559 -10.89 1.63 -2.85
N ARG A 560 -11.55 0.89 -1.96
CA ARG A 560 -10.95 -0.31 -1.35
C ARG A 560 -10.95 -1.48 -2.33
N PRO A 561 -10.03 -2.46 -2.18
CA PRO A 561 -10.08 -3.68 -2.98
C PRO A 561 -11.45 -4.36 -2.85
N PRO A 562 -12.26 -4.43 -3.94
CA PRO A 562 -13.57 -5.06 -3.89
C PRO A 562 -13.51 -6.54 -3.53
N ILE A 563 -12.46 -7.25 -3.96
CA ILE A 563 -12.15 -8.62 -3.57
C ILE A 563 -11.14 -8.54 -2.42
N PRO A 564 -11.53 -8.84 -1.17
CA PRO A 564 -10.62 -8.86 -0.04
C PRO A 564 -9.48 -9.86 -0.25
N ALA A 565 -8.30 -9.57 0.30
CA ALA A 565 -7.12 -10.44 0.18
C ALA A 565 -7.38 -11.88 0.68
N GLY A 566 -8.21 -12.04 1.72
CA GLY A 566 -8.62 -13.34 2.25
C GLY A 566 -9.47 -14.14 1.27
N GLU A 567 -10.42 -13.49 0.60
CA GLU A 567 -11.26 -14.13 -0.41
C GLU A 567 -10.45 -14.49 -1.65
N PHE A 568 -9.61 -13.58 -2.13
CA PHE A 568 -8.70 -13.84 -3.25
C PHE A 568 -7.81 -15.05 -2.99
N ILE A 569 -7.19 -15.17 -1.81
CA ILE A 569 -6.29 -16.30 -1.53
C ILE A 569 -7.06 -17.61 -1.39
N GLU A 570 -8.33 -17.58 -0.94
CA GLU A 570 -9.22 -18.74 -0.94
C GLU A 570 -9.55 -19.19 -2.37
N ILE A 571 -9.91 -18.24 -3.25
CA ILE A 571 -10.16 -18.51 -4.67
C ILE A 571 -8.91 -19.13 -5.31
N LEU A 572 -7.75 -18.47 -5.17
CA LEU A 572 -6.49 -18.94 -5.71
C LEU A 572 -6.09 -20.34 -5.20
N ALA A 573 -6.39 -20.65 -3.93
CA ALA A 573 -6.03 -21.93 -3.33
C ALA A 573 -6.97 -23.08 -3.71
N PHE A 574 -8.24 -22.82 -4.02
CA PHE A 574 -9.28 -23.86 -4.10
C PHE A 574 -10.12 -23.87 -5.37
N CYS A 575 -10.36 -22.71 -5.97
CA CYS A 575 -11.42 -22.53 -6.96
C CYS A 575 -10.88 -22.45 -8.39
N ILE A 576 -9.59 -22.16 -8.58
CA ILE A 576 -9.01 -22.00 -9.91
C ILE A 576 -8.29 -23.28 -10.34
N VAL A 577 -9.06 -24.28 -10.75
CA VAL A 577 -8.50 -25.43 -11.48
C VAL A 577 -8.30 -24.97 -12.93
N PRO A 578 -7.16 -25.26 -13.60
CA PRO A 578 -7.11 -25.14 -15.04
C PRO A 578 -8.26 -25.95 -15.65
N GLY A 579 -9.04 -25.35 -16.55
CA GLY A 579 -9.95 -26.12 -17.40
C GLY A 579 -9.17 -27.23 -18.11
N ASP A 580 -9.79 -28.40 -18.20
CA ASP A 580 -9.24 -29.64 -18.78
C ASP A 580 -8.52 -29.46 -20.14
#